data_AF-A0AAW9V9Y9-F1
#
_entry.id   AF-A0AAW9V9Y9-F1
#
_cell.length_a   1.000
_cell.length_b   1.000
_cell.length_c   1.000
_cell.angle_alpha   90.00
_cell.angle_beta   90.00
_cell.angle_gamma   90.00
#
_symmetry.space_group_name_H-M   'P 1'
#
loop_
_entity.id
_entity.type
_entity.pdbx_description
1 polymer ?
#
loop_
_entity_poly.entity_id
_entity_poly.type
_entity_poly.pdbx_seq_one_letter_code
_entity_poly.pdbx_strand_id
1 'polypeptide(L)'
;MPKHYFPDDANWIQEMLLQLSPSARNRALVAYSEVYQEHWELEPVSYRKVNKARHEANSRLRQYVRRYSKAMQGYTSAPLLVSDRPAKSQAQI
;
A
#
# COMPACT_ATOMS: atom_id res chain seq x y z
N MET A 1 10.89 13.43 3.00
CA MET A 1 10.59 12.56 4.17
C MET A 1 9.13 12.75 4.58
N PRO A 2 8.40 11.74 5.13
CA PRO A 2 7.04 11.96 5.64
C PRO A 2 7.02 12.95 6.80
N LYS A 3 5.88 13.61 7.05
CA LYS A 3 5.72 14.55 8.17
C LYS A 3 5.72 13.82 9.52
N HIS A 4 5.02 12.68 9.60
CA HIS A 4 4.96 11.82 10.77
C HIS A 4 5.59 10.47 10.45
N TYR A 5 6.63 10.11 11.19
CA TYR A 5 7.33 8.84 11.10
C TYR A 5 8.20 8.62 12.36
N PHE A 6 8.63 7.38 12.58
CA PHE A 6 9.59 7.06 13.63
C PHE A 6 11.02 7.19 13.08
N PRO A 7 11.94 7.92 13.76
CA PRO A 7 13.27 8.22 13.22
C PRO A 7 14.08 7.01 12.77
N ASP A 8 14.03 5.89 13.48
CA ASP A 8 14.80 4.68 13.13
C ASP A 8 14.34 4.05 11.81
N ASP A 9 13.10 4.31 11.38
CA ASP A 9 12.59 3.83 10.11
C ASP A 9 13.04 4.72 8.93
N ALA A 10 13.78 5.81 9.17
CA ALA A 10 14.04 6.83 8.16
C ALA A 10 14.71 6.30 6.90
N ASN A 11 15.81 5.58 7.09
CA ASN A 11 16.59 5.00 5.99
C ASN A 11 15.74 4.01 5.20
N TRP A 12 15.01 3.14 5.89
CA TRP A 12 14.16 2.14 5.26
C TRP A 12 13.00 2.78 4.46
N ILE A 13 12.35 3.81 5.00
CA ILE A 13 11.31 4.56 4.29
C ILE A 13 11.89 5.19 3.02
N GLN A 14 13.08 5.79 3.10
CA GLN A 14 13.74 6.38 1.94
C GLN A 14 14.05 5.34 0.85
N GLU A 15 14.58 4.18 1.22
CA GLU A 15 14.83 3.06 0.30
C GLU A 15 13.54 2.58 -0.39
N MET A 16 12.43 2.48 0.34
CA MET A 16 11.12 2.12 -0.23
C MET A 16 10.63 3.18 -1.22
N LEU A 17 10.77 4.45 -0.88
CA LEU A 17 10.32 5.57 -1.71
C LEU A 17 11.14 5.73 -3.00
N LEU A 18 12.42 5.34 -2.98
CA LEU A 18 13.29 5.38 -4.16
C LEU A 18 12.87 4.38 -5.24
N GLN A 19 12.15 3.31 -4.88
CA GLN A 19 11.62 2.33 -5.84
C GLN A 19 10.38 2.83 -6.61
N LEU A 20 9.84 3.99 -6.24
CA LEU A 20 8.66 4.58 -6.84
C LEU A 20 9.04 5.71 -7.82
N SER A 21 8.19 5.91 -8.83
CA SER A 21 8.23 7.11 -9.67
C SER A 21 8.00 8.38 -8.82
N PRO A 22 8.46 9.56 -9.26
CA PRO A 22 8.30 10.81 -8.50
C PRO A 22 6.85 11.11 -8.10
N SER A 23 5.88 10.87 -8.99
CA SER A 23 4.45 11.05 -8.71
C SER A 23 3.92 10.06 -7.66
N ALA A 24 4.29 8.77 -7.76
CA ALA A 24 3.88 7.76 -6.81
C ALA A 24 4.54 7.97 -5.43
N ARG A 25 5.78 8.46 -5.41
CA ARG A 25 6.53 8.82 -4.20
C ARG A 25 5.81 9.89 -3.38
N ASN A 26 5.36 10.98 -4.02
CA ASN A 26 4.65 12.06 -3.33
C ASN A 26 3.34 11.56 -2.71
N ARG A 27 2.59 10.71 -3.42
CA ARG A 27 1.37 10.07 -2.89
C ARG A 27 1.68 9.16 -1.70
N ALA A 28 2.74 8.35 -1.80
CA ALA A 28 3.17 7.47 -0.73
C ALA A 28 3.61 8.24 0.52
N LEU A 29 4.29 9.38 0.37
CA LEU A 29 4.72 10.24 1.49
C LEU A 29 3.53 10.76 2.32
N VAL A 30 2.52 11.30 1.64
CA VAL A 30 1.31 11.84 2.29
C VAL A 30 0.55 10.72 2.98
N ALA A 31 0.25 9.65 2.23
CA ALA A 31 -0.51 8.50 2.71
C ALA A 31 0.17 7.77 3.89
N TYR A 32 1.51 7.70 3.90
CA TYR A 32 2.28 7.15 5.01
C TYR A 32 2.06 7.98 6.28
N SER A 33 2.21 9.29 6.16
CA SER A 33 2.11 10.21 7.29
C SER A 33 0.71 10.22 7.90
N GLU A 34 -0.33 10.13 7.07
CA GLU A 34 -1.73 10.05 7.51
C GLU A 34 -1.98 8.79 8.34
N VAL A 35 -1.56 7.62 7.84
CA VAL A 35 -1.77 6.33 8.52
C VAL A 35 -0.98 6.24 9.82
N TYR A 36 0.24 6.78 9.83
CA TYR A 36 1.02 6.84 11.05
C TYR A 36 0.29 7.65 12.12
N GLN A 37 -0.18 8.85 11.78
CA GLN A 37 -0.88 9.71 12.73
C GLN A 37 -2.21 9.09 13.16
N GLU A 38 -3.00 8.57 12.22
CA GLU A 38 -4.29 7.92 12.49
C GLU A 38 -4.16 6.80 13.52
N HIS A 39 -3.26 5.84 13.27
CA HIS A 39 -3.08 4.70 14.19
C HIS A 39 -2.38 5.07 15.49
N TRP A 40 -1.63 6.17 15.52
CA TRP A 40 -1.11 6.73 16.75
C TRP A 40 -2.22 7.29 17.65
N GLU A 41 -3.16 8.04 17.06
CA GLU A 41 -4.29 8.63 17.79
C GLU A 41 -5.29 7.56 18.24
N LEU A 42 -5.55 6.56 17.39
CA LEU A 42 -6.50 5.47 17.68
C LEU A 42 -6.05 4.51 18.77
N GLU A 43 -4.73 4.33 18.97
CA GLU A 43 -4.21 3.37 19.96
C GLU A 43 -4.36 3.92 21.39
N PRO A 44 -5.19 3.33 22.26
CA PRO A 44 -5.41 3.88 23.60
C PRO A 44 -4.21 3.66 24.53
N VAL A 45 -3.38 2.65 24.27
CA VAL A 45 -2.27 2.29 25.15
C VAL A 45 -1.01 3.06 24.75
N SER A 46 -0.62 4.04 25.57
CA SER A 46 0.48 4.98 25.29
C SER A 46 1.77 4.33 24.81
N TYR A 47 2.24 3.27 25.50
CA TYR A 47 3.50 2.59 25.14
C TYR A 47 3.40 1.74 23.86
N ARG A 48 2.17 1.45 23.37
CA ARG A 48 1.95 0.70 22.13
C ARG A 48 1.79 1.59 20.91
N LYS A 49 1.44 2.87 21.11
CA LYS A 49 1.16 3.85 20.03
C LYS A 49 2.21 3.83 18.93
N VAL A 50 3.49 3.96 19.33
CA VAL A 50 4.64 3.94 18.40
C VAL A 50 4.63 2.69 17.53
N ASN A 51 4.59 1.52 18.15
CA ASN A 51 4.70 0.26 17.43
C ASN A 51 3.49 -0.01 16.55
N LYS A 52 2.28 0.37 17.01
CA LYS A 52 1.06 0.24 16.21
C LYS A 52 1.10 1.15 14.98
N ALA A 53 1.40 2.43 15.15
CA ALA A 53 1.54 3.39 14.06
C ALA A 53 2.60 2.98 13.03
N ARG A 54 3.80 2.59 13.50
CA ARG A 54 4.88 2.08 12.65
C ARG A 54 4.44 0.85 11.87
N HIS A 55 3.81 -0.12 12.53
CA HIS A 55 3.41 -1.38 11.89
C HIS A 55 2.46 -1.13 10.71
N GLU A 56 1.42 -0.33 10.91
CA GLU A 56 0.41 -0.07 9.89
C GLU A 56 0.98 0.77 8.73
N ALA A 57 1.69 1.85 9.04
CA ALA A 57 2.28 2.73 8.03
C ALA A 57 3.33 1.98 7.18
N ASN A 58 4.24 1.24 7.82
CA ASN A 58 5.28 0.48 7.12
C ASN A 58 4.69 -0.66 6.30
N SER A 59 3.65 -1.34 6.80
CA SER A 59 2.99 -2.43 6.07
C SER A 59 2.24 -1.91 4.85
N ARG A 60 1.54 -0.77 4.96
CA ARG A 60 0.92 -0.10 3.82
C ARG A 60 1.95 0.32 2.77
N LEU A 61 3.06 0.93 3.19
CA LEU A 61 4.12 1.37 2.26
C LEU A 61 4.73 0.18 1.51
N ARG A 62 5.06 -0.92 2.19
CA ARG A 62 5.54 -2.15 1.54
C ARG A 62 4.59 -2.66 0.48
N GLN A 63 3.29 -2.72 0.81
CA GLN A 63 2.28 -3.20 -0.12
C GLN A 63 2.14 -2.27 -1.33
N TYR A 64 2.16 -0.95 -1.11
CA TYR A 64 2.12 0.04 -2.17
C TYR A 64 3.31 -0.10 -3.12
N VAL A 65 4.53 -0.14 -2.57
CA VAL A 65 5.76 -0.34 -3.36
C VAL A 65 5.70 -1.62 -4.16
N ARG A 66 5.34 -2.76 -3.55
CA ARG A 66 5.22 -4.06 -4.24
C ARG A 66 4.24 -4.04 -5.41
N ARG A 67 3.13 -3.31 -5.29
CA ARG A 67 2.11 -3.22 -6.36
C ARG A 67 2.59 -2.33 -7.51
N TYR A 68 3.15 -1.17 -7.18
CA TYR A 68 3.53 -0.17 -8.18
C TYR A 68 4.89 -0.47 -8.84
N SER A 69 5.84 -1.09 -8.13
CA SER A 69 7.12 -1.49 -8.72
C SER A 69 6.95 -2.58 -9.79
N LYS A 70 6.06 -3.55 -9.57
CA LYS A 70 5.72 -4.58 -10.56
C LYS A 70 5.09 -4.01 -11.83
N ALA A 71 4.17 -3.05 -11.68
CA ALA A 71 3.54 -2.37 -12.81
C ALA A 71 4.57 -1.60 -13.65
N MET A 72 5.59 -1.01 -13.01
CA MET A 72 6.67 -0.30 -13.71
C MET A 72 7.68 -1.23 -14.39
N GLN A 73 7.80 -2.50 -13.96
CA GLN A 73 8.66 -3.51 -14.56
C GLN A 73 8.02 -4.23 -15.77
N GLY A 74 6.84 -3.78 -16.23
CA GLY A 74 6.18 -4.37 -17.40
C GLY A 74 5.40 -5.66 -17.11
N TYR A 75 5.26 -6.07 -15.85
CA TYR A 75 4.45 -7.24 -15.44
C TYR A 75 2.95 -6.95 -15.38
N THR A 76 2.44 -6.12 -16.28
CA THR A 76 0.99 -5.93 -16.45
C THR A 76 0.49 -7.11 -17.27
N SER A 77 -0.04 -8.14 -16.60
CA SER A 77 -0.79 -9.19 -17.31
C SER A 77 -2.02 -8.57 -17.97
N ALA A 78 -2.36 -9.04 -19.17
CA ALA A 78 -3.59 -8.62 -19.83
C ALA A 78 -4.79 -8.86 -18.89
N PRO A 79 -5.78 -7.96 -18.86
CA PRO A 79 -6.98 -8.15 -18.05
C PRO A 79 -7.63 -9.48 -18.43
N LEU A 80 -8.06 -10.26 -17.43
CA LEU A 80 -8.82 -11.47 -17.66
C LEU A 80 -10.11 -11.08 -18.39
N LEU A 81 -10.25 -11.52 -19.64
CA LEU A 81 -11.51 -11.44 -20.36
C LEU A 81 -12.49 -12.37 -19.64
N VAL A 82 -13.48 -11.80 -18.96
CA VAL A 82 -14.62 -12.56 -18.46
C VAL A 82 -15.37 -13.03 -19.69
N SER A 83 -15.12 -14.25 -20.13
CA SER A 83 -15.93 -14.88 -21.15
C SER A 83 -17.35 -15.04 -20.59
N ASP A 84 -18.32 -14.60 -21.39
CA ASP A 84 -19.73 -14.71 -21.06
C ASP A 84 -20.08 -16.13 -20.63
N ARG A 85 -20.72 -16.20 -19.47
CA ARG A 85 -21.28 -17.41 -18.86
C ARG A 85 -22.10 -18.15 -19.94
N PRO A 86 -21.83 -19.43 -20.25
CA PRO A 86 -22.60 -20.13 -21.27
C PRO A 86 -24.08 -20.16 -20.85
N ALA A 87 -24.94 -19.69 -21.75
CA ALA A 87 -26.39 -19.73 -21.58
C ALA A 87 -26.80 -21.16 -21.24
N LYS A 88 -27.51 -21.34 -20.12
CA LYS A 88 -28.05 -22.63 -19.72
C LYS A 88 -28.94 -23.14 -20.85
N SER A 89 -28.54 -24.26 -21.46
CA SER A 89 -29.42 -25.04 -22.34
C SER A 89 -30.61 -25.51 -21.52
N GLN A 90 -31.77 -24.89 -21.73
CA GLN A 90 -33.05 -25.45 -21.31
C GLN A 90 -33.44 -26.51 -22.34
N ALA A 91 -33.15 -27.76 -22.00
CA ALA A 91 -33.88 -28.90 -22.53
C ALA A 91 -35.13 -29.13 -21.66
N GLN A 92 -36.19 -29.64 -22.30
CA GLN A 92 -37.58 -29.90 -21.83
C GLN A 92 -38.51 -28.75 -22.24
N ILE A 93 -39.52 -28.97 -23.10
CA ILE A 93 -40.54 -30.04 -23.09
C ILE A 93 -40.74 -30.64 -24.48
#